data_AF-A0A2V5WYL4-F1
#
_entry.id   AF-A0A2V5WYL4-F1
#
_cell.length_a   1.000
_cell.length_b   1.000
_cell.length_c   1.000
_cell.angle_alpha   90.00
_cell.angle_beta   90.00
_cell.angle_gamma   90.00
#
_symmetry.space_group_name_H-M   'P 1'
#
loop_
_entity.id
_entity.type
_entity.pdbx_description
1 polymer ?
#
loop_
_entity_poly.entity_id
_entity_poly.type
_entity_poly.pdbx_seq_one_letter_code
_entity_poly.pdbx_strand_id
1 'polypeptide(L)'
;MQALTAAKKHQQAQVQMNPISILIVEGNPSFLRVETFFFQRQCHPETVIVGTAVRGEEALALAKALQPAVILFDLSVGGCGG
;
A
#
# COMPACT_ATOMS: atom_id res chain seq x y z
N MET A 1 -2.21 56.59 2.45
CA MET A 1 -1.19 56.17 1.47
C MET A 1 -0.39 55.03 2.06
N GLN A 2 -0.01 54.06 1.21
CA GLN A 2 0.85 52.89 1.46
C GLN A 2 0.25 51.72 2.25
N ALA A 3 0.45 50.46 1.90
CA ALA A 3 0.83 49.79 0.65
C ALA A 3 0.56 48.29 0.88
N LEU A 4 0.25 47.57 -0.19
CA LEU A 4 -0.03 46.14 -0.22
C LEU A 4 1.14 45.30 0.30
N THR A 5 0.85 44.18 0.96
CA THR A 5 1.61 42.95 0.71
C THR A 5 0.70 41.73 0.91
N ALA A 6 0.10 41.25 -0.19
CA ALA A 6 -0.58 39.96 -0.22
C ALA A 6 0.49 38.86 -0.17
N ALA A 7 0.44 38.01 0.86
CA ALA A 7 1.25 36.82 0.95
C ALA A 7 0.91 35.89 -0.23
N LYS A 8 1.88 35.68 -1.13
CA LYS A 8 1.81 34.74 -2.24
C LYS A 8 1.65 33.33 -1.66
N LYS A 9 0.43 32.77 -1.73
CA LYS A 9 0.20 31.34 -1.52
C LYS A 9 0.91 30.59 -2.64
N HIS A 10 2.05 29.96 -2.34
CA HIS A 10 2.57 28.89 -3.17
C HIS A 10 1.58 27.72 -3.07
N GLN A 11 0.64 27.66 -4.01
CA GLN A 11 -0.09 26.42 -4.27
C GLN A 11 0.92 25.43 -4.83
N GLN A 12 1.43 24.55 -3.97
CA GLN A 12 2.05 23.33 -4.44
C GLN A 12 0.99 22.59 -5.25
N ALA A 13 1.22 22.45 -6.55
CA ALA A 13 0.44 21.51 -7.36
C ALA A 13 0.67 20.14 -6.72
N GLN A 14 -0.35 19.62 -6.03
CA GLN A 14 -0.29 18.24 -5.56
C GLN A 14 -0.24 17.37 -6.81
N VAL A 15 0.89 16.69 -7.03
CA VAL A 15 0.97 15.62 -8.01
C VAL A 15 0.01 14.55 -7.53
N GLN A 16 -1.14 14.46 -8.19
CA GLN A 16 -2.16 13.49 -7.83
C GLN A 16 -1.67 12.12 -8.31
N MET A 17 -1.01 11.40 -7.40
CA MET A 17 -0.55 10.04 -7.64
C MET A 17 -1.74 9.08 -7.50
N ASN A 18 -1.84 8.10 -8.41
CA ASN A 18 -2.75 6.99 -8.21
C ASN A 18 -2.34 6.19 -6.96
N PRO A 19 -3.28 5.67 -6.16
CA PRO A 19 -2.96 4.83 -5.01
C PRO A 19 -2.12 3.62 -5.42
N ILE A 20 -1.11 3.29 -4.64
CA ILE A 20 -0.27 2.10 -4.86
C ILE A 20 -1.09 0.86 -4.50
N SER A 21 -1.29 -0.06 -5.45
CA SER A 21 -1.97 -1.33 -5.21
C SER A 21 -1.02 -2.34 -4.54
N ILE A 22 -1.46 -2.89 -3.41
CA ILE A 22 -0.69 -3.78 -2.54
C ILE A 22 -1.36 -5.14 -2.43
N LEU A 23 -0.59 -6.22 -2.62
CA LEU A 23 -0.93 -7.58 -2.20
C LEU A 23 -0.11 -7.93 -0.96
N ILE A 24 -0.76 -8.36 0.12
CA ILE A 24 -0.10 -8.77 1.37
C ILE A 24 -0.07 -10.30 1.45
N VAL A 25 1.10 -10.88 1.74
CA VAL A 25 1.31 -12.32 1.91
C VAL A 25 1.90 -12.57 3.29
N GLU A 26 1.05 -13.05 4.21
CA GLU A 26 1.38 -13.22 5.63
C GLU A 26 0.62 -14.44 6.17
N GLY A 27 1.37 -15.40 6.71
CA GLY A 27 0.87 -16.70 7.17
C GLY A 27 0.33 -16.67 8.59
N ASN A 28 0.68 -15.65 9.37
CA ASN A 28 0.14 -15.38 10.68
C ASN A 28 -1.11 -14.49 10.58
N PRO A 29 -2.31 -15.03 10.87
CA PRO A 29 -3.56 -14.28 10.71
C PRO A 29 -3.64 -13.00 11.54
N SER A 30 -2.94 -12.95 12.69
CA SER A 30 -2.89 -11.75 13.54
C SER A 30 -2.09 -10.64 12.88
N PHE A 31 -0.94 -10.97 12.30
CA PHE A 31 -0.10 -10.01 11.59
C PHE A 31 -0.78 -9.52 10.32
N LEU A 32 -1.36 -10.43 9.53
CA LEU A 32 -2.11 -10.07 8.32
C LEU A 32 -3.22 -9.05 8.63
N ARG A 33 -3.93 -9.23 9.75
CA ARG A 33 -4.95 -8.29 10.21
C ARG A 33 -4.38 -6.93 10.60
N VAL A 34 -3.25 -6.91 11.30
CA VAL A 34 -2.57 -5.67 11.73
C VAL A 34 -2.05 -4.89 10.53
N GLU A 35 -1.39 -5.55 9.59
CA GLU A 35 -0.88 -4.94 8.36
C GLU A 35 -2.02 -4.38 7.51
N THR A 36 -3.08 -5.17 7.32
CA THR A 36 -4.27 -4.73 6.57
C THR A 36 -4.88 -3.48 7.19
N PHE A 37 -5.05 -3.47 8.52
CA PHE A 37 -5.56 -2.32 9.24
C PHE A 37 -4.65 -1.09 9.11
N PHE A 38 -3.33 -1.29 9.21
CA PHE A 38 -2.35 -0.22 9.09
C PHE A 38 -2.44 0.47 7.72
N PHE A 39 -2.36 -0.27 6.61
CA PHE A 39 -2.42 0.33 5.28
C PHE A 39 -3.77 1.01 5.00
N GLN A 40 -4.88 0.40 5.44
CA GLN A 40 -6.21 0.98 5.24
C GLN A 40 -6.44 2.27 6.04
N ARG A 41 -5.81 2.42 7.21
CA ARG A 41 -6.09 3.54 8.13
C ARG A 41 -5.02 4.63 8.10
N GLN A 42 -3.76 4.26 7.94
CA GLN A 42 -2.61 5.15 8.09
C GLN A 42 -1.96 5.51 6.75
N CYS A 43 -2.16 4.70 5.71
CA CYS A 43 -1.59 4.91 4.38
C CYS A 43 -2.66 5.17 3.31
N HIS A 44 -3.87 5.56 3.74
CA HIS A 44 -4.95 5.97 2.86
C HIS A 44 -4.93 7.52 2.74
N PRO A 45 -5.03 8.08 1.52
CA PRO A 45 -5.41 7.43 0.25
C PRO A 45 -4.23 6.95 -0.61
N GLU A 46 -3.00 6.98 -0.13
CA GLU A 46 -1.79 6.70 -0.92
C GLU A 46 -1.67 5.23 -1.36
N THR A 47 -2.35 4.32 -0.67
CA THR A 47 -2.29 2.88 -0.90
C THR A 47 -3.67 2.23 -0.92
N VAL A 48 -3.79 1.11 -1.63
CA VAL A 48 -4.99 0.27 -1.65
C VAL A 48 -4.59 -1.20 -1.59
N ILE A 49 -5.16 -1.95 -0.66
CA ILE A 49 -4.96 -3.40 -0.60
C ILE A 49 -5.89 -4.04 -1.62
N VAL A 50 -5.31 -4.70 -2.63
CA VAL A 50 -6.06 -5.38 -3.69
C VAL A 50 -6.25 -6.86 -3.44
N GLY A 51 -5.46 -7.44 -2.52
CA GLY A 51 -5.62 -8.82 -2.10
C GLY A 51 -4.77 -9.18 -0.89
N THR A 52 -5.06 -10.34 -0.33
CA THR A 52 -4.31 -10.96 0.77
C THR A 52 -4.12 -12.44 0.47
N ALA A 53 -2.98 -13.01 0.84
CA ALA A 53 -2.73 -14.44 0.79
C ALA A 53 -2.07 -14.92 2.08
N VAL A 54 -2.28 -16.18 2.44
CA VAL A 54 -1.60 -16.81 3.60
C VAL A 54 -0.53 -17.81 3.19
N ARG A 55 -0.37 -18.06 1.87
CA ARG A 55 0.56 -19.02 1.27
C ARG A 55 1.07 -18.55 -0.09
N GLY A 56 2.24 -19.02 -0.51
CA GLY A 56 2.90 -18.63 -1.75
C GLY A 56 2.13 -18.98 -3.02
N GLU A 57 1.46 -20.13 -3.09
CA GLU A 57 0.71 -20.56 -4.28
C GLU A 57 -0.53 -19.68 -4.53
N GLU A 58 -1.23 -19.35 -3.45
CA GLU A 58 -2.34 -18.38 -3.47
C GLU A 58 -1.83 -16.99 -3.89
N ALA A 59 -0.71 -16.56 -3.29
CA ALA A 59 -0.07 -15.29 -3.64
C ALA A 59 0.31 -15.22 -5.12
N LEU A 60 0.86 -16.29 -5.69
CA LEU A 60 1.23 -16.35 -7.10
C LEU A 60 0.01 -16.24 -8.02
N ALA A 61 -1.09 -16.92 -7.68
CA ALA A 61 -2.34 -16.83 -8.43
C ALA A 61 -2.93 -15.41 -8.35
N LEU A 62 -2.97 -14.82 -7.16
CA LEU A 62 -3.46 -13.46 -6.93
C LEU A 62 -2.59 -12.41 -7.60
N ALA A 63 -1.26 -12.53 -7.56
CA ALA A 63 -0.35 -11.60 -8.23
C ALA A 63 -0.59 -11.57 -9.74
N LYS A 64 -0.78 -12.75 -10.37
CA LYS A 64 -1.10 -12.84 -11.79
C LYS A 64 -2.44 -12.19 -12.13
N ALA A 65 -3.47 -12.45 -11.32
CA ALA A 65 -4.82 -11.97 -11.57
C ALA A 65 -5.00 -10.47 -11.28
N LEU A 66 -4.39 -9.97 -10.21
CA LEU A 66 -4.61 -8.62 -9.68
C LEU A 66 -3.56 -7.62 -10.13
N GLN A 67 -2.40 -8.07 -10.62
CA GLN A 67 -1.29 -7.21 -11.04
C GLN A 67 -0.99 -6.08 -10.02
N PRO A 68 -0.74 -6.41 -8.73
CA PRO A 68 -0.43 -5.41 -7.72
C PRO A 68 0.88 -4.70 -8.06
N ALA A 69 0.98 -3.41 -7.74
CA ALA A 69 2.21 -2.64 -7.92
C ALA A 69 3.29 -3.06 -6.92
N VAL A 70 2.88 -3.50 -5.72
CA VAL A 70 3.77 -3.97 -4.65
C VAL A 70 3.21 -5.25 -4.04
N ILE A 71 4.10 -6.20 -3.74
CA ILE A 71 3.79 -7.38 -2.93
C ILE A 71 4.57 -7.26 -1.61
N LEU A 72 3.88 -7.21 -0.49
CA LEU A 72 4.47 -7.35 0.85
C LEU A 72 4.46 -8.84 1.20
N PHE A 73 5.63 -9.44 1.39
CA PHE A 73 5.76 -10.89 1.51
C PHE A 73 6.55 -11.26 2.77
N ASP A 74 5.91 -11.97 3.69
CA ASP A 74 6.60 -12.58 4.83
C ASP A 74 7.37 -13.83 4.36
N LEU A 75 8.68 -13.81 4.56
CA LEU A 75 9.60 -14.89 4.19
C LEU A 75 9.42 -16.13 5.07
N SER A 76 8.82 -16.00 6.25
CA SER A 76 8.57 -17.14 7.15
C SER A 76 7.48 -18.07 6.61
N VAL A 77 6.56 -17.53 5.80
CA VAL A 77 5.45 -18.24 5.15
C VAL A 77 5.92 -19.13 3.99
N GLY A 78 7.12 -18.86 3.47
CA GLY A 78 7.59 -19.43 2.22
C GLY A 78 8.15 -20.85 2.33
N GLY A 79 8.79 -21.24 3.44
CA GLY A 79 9.59 -22.47 3.54
C GLY A 79 10.77 -22.58 2.54
N CYS A 80 10.73 -21.84 1.45
CA CYS A 80 11.79 -21.52 0.52
C CYS A 80 12.30 -20.13 0.84
N GLY A 81 13.62 -20.00 1.02
CA GLY A 81 14.29 -18.70 0.93
C GLY A 81 13.88 -18.02 -0.38
N GLY A 82 13.68 -16.69 -0.29
CA GLY A 82 13.06 -15.87 -1.33
C GLY A 82 13.71 -15.90 -2.71
#